data_AF-A0A291RIZ2-F1
#
_entry.id   AF-A0A291RIZ2-F1
#
_cell.length_a   1.000
_cell.length_b   1.000
_cell.length_c   1.000
_cell.angle_alpha   90.00
_cell.angle_beta   90.00
_cell.angle_gamma   90.00
#
_symmetry.space_group_name_H-M   'P 1'
#
loop_
_entity.id
_entity.type
_entity.pdbx_description
1 polymer ?
#
loop_
_entity_poly.entity_id
_entity_poly.type
_entity_poly.pdbx_seq_one_letter_code
_entity_poly.pdbx_strand_id
1 'polypeptide(L)'
;MSNATALLSLDMINELVHPNGKFASFGYPEHAGSRNTLPNAATAQSRARAAGIPVIHVTVGFSPDYSDWPAQSLLLGGARENQALKLGSWGTDFHEAVKPAAGEPIIAKPRISPSTTPTLRYNYAPAASTPSYSPGCPPTSSYSPPHATPTTAISRSVSSKTPPPQPTPTTTLQH
;
A
#
# COMPACT_ATOMS: atom_id res chain seq x y z
N MET A 1 1.78 -4.83 -28.72
CA MET A 1 1.37 -5.15 -27.33
C MET A 1 0.77 -3.89 -26.75
N SER A 2 -0.47 -3.94 -26.24
CA SER A 2 -1.01 -2.83 -25.46
C SER A 2 -0.34 -2.83 -24.09
N ASN A 3 0.17 -1.68 -23.66
CA ASN A 3 0.66 -1.53 -22.29
C ASN A 3 -0.56 -1.57 -21.36
N ALA A 4 -0.61 -2.56 -20.46
CA ALA A 4 -1.61 -2.59 -19.41
C ALA A 4 -1.17 -1.67 -18.26
N THR A 5 -2.01 -0.70 -17.92
CA THR A 5 -1.76 0.27 -16.85
C THR A 5 -2.55 -0.14 -15.60
N ALA A 6 -1.94 -0.01 -14.43
CA ALA A 6 -2.61 -0.15 -13.14
C ALA A 6 -2.11 0.93 -12.18
N LEU A 7 -2.96 1.33 -11.23
CA LEU A 7 -2.58 2.16 -10.09
C LEU A 7 -2.17 1.25 -8.93
N LEU A 8 -0.97 1.48 -8.39
CA LEU A 8 -0.48 0.79 -7.20
C LEU A 8 -0.61 1.70 -5.97
N SER A 9 -1.46 1.34 -5.01
CA SER A 9 -1.60 2.04 -3.73
C SER A 9 -0.75 1.35 -2.68
N LEU A 10 0.35 1.98 -2.28
CA LEU A 10 1.38 1.38 -1.44
C LEU A 10 1.27 1.84 0.01
N ASP A 11 1.15 0.87 0.92
CA ASP A 11 1.37 1.02 2.35
C ASP A 11 0.54 2.15 2.99
N MET A 12 -0.67 2.41 2.47
CA MET A 12 -1.62 3.39 3.00
C MET A 12 -2.38 2.83 4.21
N ILE A 13 -1.65 2.32 5.21
CA ILE A 13 -2.16 1.61 6.37
C ILE A 13 -2.09 2.44 7.65
N ASN A 14 -2.98 2.18 8.60
CA ASN A 14 -3.10 2.96 9.83
C ASN A 14 -1.79 3.06 10.61
N GLU A 15 -0.99 1.99 10.65
CA GLU A 15 0.27 1.96 11.39
C GLU A 15 1.24 3.07 10.93
N LEU A 16 1.17 3.47 9.66
CA LEU A 16 2.07 4.44 9.03
C LEU A 16 1.45 5.83 8.91
N VAL A 17 0.18 5.93 8.55
CA VAL A 17 -0.44 7.23 8.21
C VAL A 17 -1.40 7.75 9.28
N HIS A 18 -1.86 6.92 10.22
CA HIS A 18 -2.76 7.36 11.28
C HIS A 18 -1.95 7.87 12.49
N PRO A 19 -2.38 8.97 13.16
CA PRO A 19 -1.72 9.48 14.37
C PRO A 19 -1.61 8.49 15.55
N ASN A 20 -2.41 7.42 15.52
CA ASN A 20 -2.45 6.37 16.55
C ASN A 20 -1.70 5.10 16.11
N GLY A 21 -1.09 5.11 14.93
CA GLY A 21 -0.27 4.01 14.45
C GLY A 21 1.03 3.90 15.23
N LYS A 22 1.60 2.70 15.33
CA LYS A 22 2.86 2.48 16.07
C LYS A 22 4.06 3.19 15.45
N PHE A 23 3.96 3.65 14.20
CA PHE A 23 5.01 4.47 13.59
C PHE A 23 4.79 5.98 13.74
N ALA A 24 3.76 6.43 14.44
CA ALA A 24 3.50 7.87 14.65
C ALA A 24 4.69 8.59 15.29
N SER A 25 5.34 7.97 16.29
CA SER A 25 6.52 8.55 16.95
C SER A 25 7.74 8.76 16.03
N PHE A 26 7.75 8.16 14.83
CA PHE A 26 8.81 8.37 13.83
C PHE A 26 8.48 9.49 12.84
N GLY A 27 7.33 10.17 12.97
CA GLY A 27 6.96 11.32 12.15
C GLY A 27 6.28 10.98 10.82
N TYR A 28 5.85 9.72 10.61
CA TYR A 28 5.24 9.32 9.33
C TYR A 28 3.87 9.97 9.07
N PRO A 29 2.92 10.04 10.04
CA PRO A 29 1.65 10.71 9.85
C PRO A 29 1.81 12.20 9.52
N GLU A 30 2.74 12.90 10.18
CA GLU A 30 3.06 14.31 9.94
C GLU A 30 3.63 14.49 8.53
N HIS A 31 4.52 13.59 8.11
CA HIS A 31 5.04 13.59 6.75
C HIS A 31 3.94 13.35 5.72
N ALA A 32 3.05 12.40 5.98
CA ALA A 32 1.91 12.10 5.12
C ALA A 32 0.96 13.31 5.01
N GLY A 33 0.68 13.98 6.13
CA GLY A 33 -0.15 15.17 6.23
C GLY A 33 0.43 16.37 5.49
N SER A 34 1.71 16.69 5.71
CA SER A 34 2.40 17.81 5.03
C SER A 34 2.40 17.71 3.50
N ARG A 35 2.23 16.50 2.95
CA ARG A 35 2.16 16.23 1.51
C ARG A 35 0.74 16.00 1.00
N ASN A 36 -0.29 16.14 1.84
CA ASN A 36 -1.67 15.78 1.51
C ASN A 36 -1.79 14.36 0.92
N THR A 37 -1.03 13.40 1.46
CA THR A 37 -0.86 12.07 0.86
C THR A 37 -2.18 11.33 0.75
N LEU A 38 -3.00 11.31 1.81
CA LEU A 38 -4.29 10.63 1.82
C LEU A 38 -5.32 11.26 0.85
N PRO A 39 -5.57 12.59 0.87
CA PRO A 39 -6.43 13.23 -0.13
C PRO A 39 -5.99 13.01 -1.59
N ASN A 40 -4.69 13.08 -1.85
CA ASN A 40 -4.13 12.87 -3.18
C ASN A 40 -4.30 11.42 -3.63
N ALA A 41 -4.03 10.45 -2.74
CA ALA A 41 -4.23 9.04 -3.01
C ALA A 41 -5.71 8.70 -3.26
N ALA A 42 -6.63 9.24 -2.46
CA ALA A 42 -8.07 9.06 -2.66
C ALA A 42 -8.52 9.60 -4.03
N THR A 43 -8.02 10.78 -4.42
CA THR A 43 -8.27 11.37 -5.73
C THR A 43 -7.73 10.49 -6.86
N ALA A 44 -6.52 9.95 -6.72
CA ALA A 44 -5.91 9.06 -7.70
C ALA A 44 -6.70 7.74 -7.85
N GLN A 45 -7.09 7.11 -6.74
CA GLN A 45 -7.91 5.90 -6.73
C GLN A 45 -9.27 6.15 -7.41
N SER A 46 -9.94 7.24 -7.08
CA SER A 46 -11.22 7.62 -7.70
C SER A 46 -11.09 7.79 -9.21
N ARG A 47 -10.07 8.51 -9.68
CA ARG A 47 -9.80 8.71 -11.11
C ARG A 47 -9.44 7.42 -11.83
N ALA A 48 -8.64 6.55 -11.21
CA ALA A 48 -8.29 5.26 -11.78
C ALA A 48 -9.55 4.39 -11.97
N ARG A 49 -10.40 4.29 -10.95
CA ARG A 49 -11.69 3.57 -11.02
C ARG A 49 -12.59 4.13 -12.11
N ALA A 50 -12.75 5.45 -12.18
CA ALA A 50 -13.56 6.10 -13.21
C ALA A 50 -13.04 5.86 -14.64
N ALA A 51 -11.74 5.67 -14.81
CA ALA A 51 -11.10 5.36 -16.09
C ALA A 51 -11.01 3.85 -16.40
N GLY A 52 -11.57 2.98 -15.55
CA GLY A 52 -11.44 1.53 -15.70
C GLY A 52 -10.00 1.01 -15.50
N ILE A 53 -9.12 1.81 -14.89
CA ILE A 53 -7.76 1.41 -14.56
C ILE A 53 -7.81 0.61 -13.25
N PRO A 54 -7.28 -0.64 -13.22
CA PRO A 54 -7.23 -1.44 -12.01
C PRO A 54 -6.47 -0.72 -10.89
N VAL A 55 -7.01 -0.76 -9.67
CA VAL A 55 -6.34 -0.33 -8.45
C VAL A 55 -5.90 -1.56 -7.69
N ILE A 56 -4.60 -1.68 -7.45
CA ILE A 56 -3.98 -2.76 -6.68
C ILE A 56 -3.43 -2.16 -5.40
N HIS A 57 -3.80 -2.74 -4.27
CA HIS A 57 -3.34 -2.29 -2.96
C HIS A 57 -2.22 -3.18 -2.46
N VAL A 58 -1.21 -2.56 -1.88
CA VAL A 58 -0.10 -3.27 -1.26
C VAL A 58 0.01 -2.82 0.18
N THR A 59 0.15 -3.79 1.08
CA THR A 59 0.37 -3.55 2.50
C THR A 59 1.65 -4.23 2.95
N VAL A 60 2.43 -3.53 3.76
CA VAL A 60 3.53 -4.12 4.50
C VAL A 60 2.99 -4.77 5.77
N GLY A 61 3.35 -6.03 5.98
CA GLY A 61 2.93 -6.74 7.17
C GLY A 61 3.58 -8.10 7.31
N PHE A 62 3.66 -8.56 8.55
CA PHE A 62 4.17 -9.88 8.94
C PHE A 62 3.01 -10.81 9.27
N SER A 63 3.25 -12.10 9.04
CA SER A 63 2.35 -13.15 9.51
C SER A 63 2.11 -13.02 11.03
N PRO A 64 0.93 -13.43 11.55
CA PRO A 64 0.59 -13.25 12.96
C PRO A 64 1.59 -13.83 13.96
N ASP A 65 2.34 -14.84 13.55
CA ASP A 65 3.41 -15.52 14.29
C ASP A 65 4.81 -14.93 14.04
N TYR A 66 4.92 -13.91 13.19
CA TYR A 66 6.16 -13.26 12.75
C TYR A 66 7.15 -14.24 12.09
N SER A 67 6.68 -15.34 11.50
CA SER A 67 7.52 -16.29 10.75
C SER A 67 8.28 -15.63 9.59
N ASP A 68 7.66 -14.63 8.96
CA ASP A 68 8.21 -13.89 7.82
C ASP A 68 9.02 -12.62 8.23
N TRP A 69 9.36 -12.46 9.52
CA TRP A 69 9.94 -11.23 10.06
C TRP A 69 11.47 -11.15 9.92
N PRO A 70 12.03 -10.07 9.34
CA PRO A 70 13.48 -9.89 9.22
C PRO A 70 14.06 -9.28 10.51
N ALA A 71 14.40 -10.12 11.48
CA ALA A 71 14.95 -9.72 12.78
C ALA A 71 16.18 -8.80 12.69
N GLN A 72 16.99 -8.92 11.63
CA GLN A 72 18.21 -8.12 11.43
C GLN A 72 17.94 -6.73 10.84
N SER A 73 16.68 -6.36 10.57
CA SER A 73 16.37 -5.06 9.97
C SER A 73 16.53 -3.93 10.99
N LEU A 74 17.30 -2.89 10.66
CA LEU A 74 17.42 -1.70 11.52
C LEU A 74 16.09 -0.94 11.69
N LEU A 75 15.18 -1.04 10.72
CA LEU A 75 13.89 -0.34 10.74
C LEU A 75 12.75 -1.22 11.27
N LEU A 76 12.83 -2.54 11.05
CA LEU A 76 11.77 -3.49 11.40
C LEU A 76 12.16 -4.45 12.53
N GLY A 77 13.39 -4.40 13.03
CA GLY A 77 13.91 -5.32 14.05
C GLY A 77 13.30 -5.16 15.44
N GLY A 78 12.45 -4.15 15.65
CA GLY A 78 11.60 -4.04 16.85
C GLY A 78 10.12 -4.40 16.58
N ALA A 79 9.76 -4.84 15.38
CA ALA A 79 8.36 -4.99 15.01
C ALA A 79 7.66 -6.12 15.77
N ARG A 80 8.37 -7.21 16.11
CA ARG A 80 7.81 -8.32 16.87
C ARG A 80 7.52 -7.91 18.32
N GLU A 81 8.48 -7.26 18.96
CA GLU A 81 8.42 -6.81 20.34
C GLU A 81 7.30 -5.77 20.53
N ASN A 82 7.13 -4.88 19.55
CA ASN A 82 6.09 -3.86 19.56
C ASN A 82 4.76 -4.33 18.95
N GLN A 83 4.67 -5.60 18.52
CA GLN A 83 3.54 -6.16 17.77
C GLN A 83 3.12 -5.29 16.57
N ALA A 84 4.06 -4.60 15.93
CA ALA A 84 3.81 -3.71 14.80
C ALA A 84 3.69 -4.48 13.49
N LEU A 85 2.93 -3.93 12.54
CA LEU A 85 2.75 -4.49 11.20
C LEU A 85 2.24 -5.94 11.20
N LYS A 86 1.45 -6.33 12.21
CA LYS A 86 0.83 -7.65 12.29
C LYS A 86 -0.34 -7.73 11.31
N LEU A 87 -0.27 -8.58 10.29
CA LEU A 87 -1.37 -8.74 9.32
C LEU A 87 -2.68 -9.13 10.04
N GLY A 88 -3.77 -8.48 9.63
CA GLY A 88 -5.10 -8.65 10.22
C GLY A 88 -5.33 -7.85 11.50
N SER A 89 -4.38 -7.00 11.89
CA SER A 89 -4.59 -5.99 12.93
C SER A 89 -5.04 -4.66 12.34
N TRP A 90 -5.66 -3.82 13.18
CA TRP A 90 -6.01 -2.44 12.81
C TRP A 90 -4.83 -1.66 12.23
N GLY A 91 -3.60 -1.87 12.72
CA GLY A 91 -2.41 -1.20 12.20
C GLY A 91 -2.16 -1.52 10.71
N THR A 92 -2.38 -2.77 10.30
CA THR A 92 -2.22 -3.19 8.89
C THR A 92 -3.45 -2.98 8.01
N ASP A 93 -4.56 -2.53 8.59
CA ASP A 93 -5.73 -2.14 7.81
C ASP A 93 -5.44 -0.84 7.06
N PHE A 94 -5.98 -0.75 5.84
CA PHE A 94 -5.91 0.48 5.05
C PHE A 94 -6.68 1.60 5.75
N HIS A 95 -6.12 2.80 5.69
CA HIS A 95 -6.76 4.00 6.22
C HIS A 95 -8.11 4.23 5.54
N GLU A 96 -9.11 4.66 6.32
CA GLU A 96 -10.51 4.78 5.87
C GLU A 96 -10.67 5.57 4.55
N ALA A 97 -9.91 6.67 4.42
CA ALA A 97 -9.94 7.55 3.26
C ALA A 97 -9.51 6.90 1.93
N VAL A 98 -8.79 5.77 1.98
CA VAL A 98 -8.17 5.11 0.82
C VAL A 98 -8.36 3.59 0.85
N LYS A 99 -9.43 3.14 1.54
CA LYS A 99 -9.75 1.73 1.70
C LYS A 99 -9.96 1.05 0.33
N PRO A 100 -9.49 -0.20 0.16
CA PRO A 100 -9.80 -1.00 -1.01
C PRO A 100 -11.31 -1.13 -1.22
N ALA A 101 -11.75 -0.96 -2.47
CA ALA A 101 -13.12 -1.26 -2.87
C ALA A 101 -13.31 -2.78 -3.02
N ALA A 102 -14.56 -3.24 -3.03
CA ALA A 102 -14.88 -4.65 -3.23
C ALA A 102 -14.31 -5.15 -4.56
N GLY A 103 -13.57 -6.27 -4.52
CA GLY A 103 -12.94 -6.88 -5.68
C GLY A 103 -11.56 -6.31 -6.06
N GLU A 104 -11.08 -5.26 -5.40
CA GLU A 104 -9.72 -4.74 -5.63
C GLU A 104 -8.67 -5.67 -4.99
N PRO A 105 -7.62 -6.10 -5.72
CA PRO A 105 -6.59 -6.97 -5.17
C PRO A 105 -5.79 -6.29 -4.06
N ILE A 106 -5.50 -7.07 -3.00
CA ILE A 106 -4.59 -6.68 -1.92
C ILE A 106 -3.39 -7.64 -1.93
N ILE A 107 -2.19 -7.10 -1.85
CA ILE A 107 -0.93 -7.84 -1.83
C ILE A 107 -0.19 -7.52 -0.53
N ALA A 108 0.11 -8.53 0.27
CA ALA A 108 0.93 -8.37 1.47
C ALA A 108 2.41 -8.62 1.17
N LYS A 109 3.28 -7.70 1.60
CA LYS A 109 4.74 -7.87 1.52
C LYS A 109 5.38 -7.86 2.92
N PRO A 110 6.24 -8.82 3.25
CA PRO A 110 6.93 -8.83 4.56
C PRO A 110 8.14 -7.88 4.60
N ARG A 111 8.35 -7.02 3.59
CA ARG A 111 9.55 -6.16 3.49
C ARG A 111 9.24 -4.78 2.94
N ILE A 112 10.09 -3.79 3.28
CA ILE A 112 9.96 -2.39 2.86
C ILE A 112 10.58 -2.17 1.46
N SER A 113 11.55 -2.99 1.05
CA SER A 113 12.09 -2.97 -0.32
C SER A 113 11.19 -3.74 -1.30
N PRO A 114 10.98 -3.26 -2.54
CA PRO A 114 10.39 -4.09 -3.60
C PRO A 114 11.37 -5.22 -3.94
N SER A 115 11.16 -6.42 -3.39
CA SER A 115 11.86 -7.62 -3.84
C SER A 115 11.17 -8.23 -5.05
N THR A 116 11.93 -8.95 -5.87
CA THR A 116 11.53 -9.62 -7.12
C THR A 116 10.42 -10.68 -6.99
N THR A 117 9.86 -10.87 -5.79
CA THR A 117 8.76 -11.80 -5.52
C THR A 117 7.88 -11.25 -4.41
N PRO A 118 6.83 -10.45 -4.72
CA PRO A 118 5.76 -10.21 -3.77
C PRO A 118 4.99 -11.52 -3.54
N THR A 119 4.80 -11.93 -2.29
CA THR A 119 3.86 -13.02 -1.99
C THR A 119 2.45 -12.51 -2.23
N LEU A 120 1.84 -12.93 -3.33
CA LEU A 120 0.46 -12.56 -3.68
C LEU A 120 -0.49 -13.33 -2.75
N ARG A 121 -0.76 -12.79 -1.57
CA ARG A 121 -1.81 -13.32 -0.68
C ARG A 121 -3.15 -12.70 -1.11
N TYR A 122 -3.94 -13.46 -1.87
CA TYR A 122 -5.31 -13.09 -2.20
C TYR A 122 -6.19 -13.25 -0.95
N ASN A 123 -6.28 -12.18 -0.16
CA ASN A 123 -7.26 -12.13 0.93
C ASN A 123 -8.60 -11.68 0.35
N TYR A 124 -9.40 -12.66 -0.09
CA TYR A 124 -10.83 -12.46 -0.28
C TYR A 124 -11.47 -12.23 1.09
N ALA A 125 -11.73 -10.98 1.46
CA ALA A 125 -12.71 -10.68 2.48
C ALA A 125 -14.08 -10.66 1.77
N PRO A 126 -14.94 -11.69 1.89
CA PRO A 126 -16.31 -11.53 1.45
C PRO A 126 -16.89 -10.35 2.23
N ALA A 127 -17.49 -9.40 1.52
CA ALA A 127 -18.33 -8.41 2.17
C ALA A 127 -19.32 -9.18 3.06
N ALA A 128 -19.30 -8.90 4.36
CA ALA A 128 -20.37 -9.31 5.25
C ALA A 128 -21.63 -8.49 4.90
N SER A 129 -22.24 -8.79 3.76
CA SER A 129 -23.62 -8.48 3.46
C SER A 129 -24.35 -9.80 3.54
N THR A 130 -25.06 -10.01 4.63
CA THR A 130 -26.14 -11.01 4.70
C THR A 130 -27.08 -10.76 3.52
N PRO A 131 -27.20 -11.68 2.54
CA PRO A 131 -28.23 -11.57 1.54
C PRO A 131 -29.53 -11.94 2.24
N SER A 132 -30.41 -10.95 2.43
CA SER A 132 -31.83 -11.21 2.69
C SER A 132 -32.36 -12.03 1.50
N TYR A 133 -32.59 -13.32 1.71
CA TYR A 133 -33.16 -14.21 0.72
C TYR A 133 -34.61 -13.81 0.45
N SER A 134 -34.89 -13.30 -0.76
CA SER A 134 -36.26 -13.19 -1.29
C SER A 134 -36.44 -14.32 -2.30
N PRO A 135 -37.37 -15.28 -2.09
CA PRO A 135 -37.51 -16.42 -2.98
C PRO A 135 -38.23 -16.01 -4.26
N GLY A 136 -37.56 -16.10 -5.42
CA GLY A 136 -38.29 -15.93 -6.69
C GLY A 136 -37.55 -15.79 -8.02
N CYS A 137 -36.23 -15.93 -8.14
CA CYS A 137 -35.58 -15.78 -9.47
C CYS A 137 -34.41 -16.75 -9.67
N PRO A 138 -34.41 -17.62 -10.70
CA PRO A 138 -33.30 -18.52 -10.97
C PRO A 138 -32.19 -17.80 -11.76
N PRO A 139 -30.89 -18.00 -11.46
CA PRO A 139 -29.81 -17.48 -12.30
C PRO A 139 -29.43 -18.49 -13.39
N THR A 140 -29.46 -18.06 -14.65
CA THR A 140 -28.75 -18.70 -15.77
C THR A 140 -27.40 -18.02 -16.01
N SER A 141 -26.43 -18.83 -16.43
CA SER A 141 -25.15 -18.49 -17.06
C SER A 141 -23.92 -18.39 -16.14
N SER A 142 -23.15 -19.48 -16.14
CA SER A 142 -21.78 -19.57 -15.64
C SER A 142 -20.80 -18.97 -16.65
N TYR A 143 -20.15 -17.86 -16.29
CA TYR A 143 -19.01 -17.28 -17.02
C TYR A 143 -17.71 -17.55 -16.24
N SER A 144 -16.73 -18.21 -16.86
CA SER A 144 -15.38 -18.42 -16.33
C SER A 144 -14.37 -17.55 -17.09
N PRO A 145 -13.53 -16.73 -16.42
CA PRO A 145 -12.42 -16.06 -17.08
C PRO A 145 -11.09 -16.84 -16.92
N PRO A 146 -10.17 -16.74 -17.91
CA PRO A 146 -8.93 -17.51 -17.94
C PRO A 146 -7.82 -16.90 -17.06
N HIS A 147 -6.98 -17.78 -16.50
CA HIS A 147 -5.72 -17.44 -15.84
C HIS A 147 -4.76 -16.75 -16.82
N ALA A 148 -4.34 -15.52 -16.53
CA ALA A 148 -3.16 -14.91 -17.12
C ALA A 148 -2.45 -14.02 -16.08
N THR A 149 -1.21 -14.38 -15.75
CA THR A 149 -0.30 -13.61 -14.89
C THR A 149 0.39 -12.50 -15.68
N PRO A 150 0.28 -11.21 -15.30
CA PRO A 150 1.09 -10.17 -15.92
C PRO A 150 2.41 -9.92 -15.17
N THR A 151 3.50 -9.85 -15.94
CA THR A 151 4.84 -9.44 -15.51
C THR A 151 4.87 -7.93 -15.25
N THR A 152 5.24 -7.50 -14.06
CA THR A 152 5.28 -6.08 -13.64
C THR A 152 6.56 -5.38 -14.10
N ALA A 153 6.43 -4.28 -14.85
CA ALA A 153 7.49 -3.28 -15.02
C ALA A 153 7.37 -2.21 -13.91
N ILE A 154 8.41 -2.05 -13.09
CA ILE A 154 8.48 -1.10 -11.98
C ILE A 154 9.08 0.21 -12.49
N SER A 155 8.30 1.30 -12.49
CA SER A 155 8.86 2.65 -12.64
C SER A 155 9.41 3.13 -11.29
N ARG A 156 10.72 3.37 -11.23
CA ARG A 156 11.42 3.86 -10.03
C ARG A 156 11.22 5.37 -9.88
N SER A 157 10.58 5.80 -8.81
CA SER A 157 10.86 7.11 -8.21
C SER A 157 11.78 6.86 -7.01
N VAL A 158 13.03 7.28 -7.13
CA VAL A 158 14.04 7.14 -6.07
C VAL A 158 14.07 8.44 -5.29
N SER A 159 13.71 8.42 -4.01
CA SER A 159 13.97 9.53 -3.10
C SER A 159 15.34 9.30 -2.46
N SER A 160 16.38 9.98 -2.97
CA SER A 160 17.71 10.00 -2.36
C SER A 160 17.71 10.96 -1.16
N LYS A 161 18.12 10.47 0.02
CA LYS A 161 18.48 11.31 1.19
C LYS A 161 19.87 11.93 0.98
N THR A 162 20.01 12.79 -0.02
CA THR A 162 21.22 13.61 -0.17
C THR A 162 20.77 15.07 -0.25
N PRO A 163 21.12 15.92 0.73
CA PRO A 163 20.86 17.35 0.61
C PRO A 163 21.68 17.92 -0.56
N PRO A 164 21.13 18.87 -1.33
CA PRO A 164 21.88 19.53 -2.38
C PRO A 164 23.07 20.31 -1.78
N PRO A 165 24.23 20.35 -2.45
CA PRO A 165 25.37 21.12 -1.98
C PRO A 165 25.01 22.61 -1.86
N GLN A 166 25.37 23.21 -0.73
CA GLN A 166 25.18 24.65 -0.50
C GLN A 166 26.11 25.46 -1.41
N PRO A 167 25.66 26.61 -1.95
CA PRO A 167 26.52 27.47 -2.75
C PRO A 167 27.61 28.11 -1.87
N THR A 168 28.85 28.03 -2.35
CA THR A 168 30.04 28.69 -1.77
C THR A 168 29.88 30.21 -1.82
N PRO A 169 30.25 30.97 -0.77
CA PRO A 169 30.23 32.42 -0.85
C PRO A 169 31.36 32.93 -1.76
N THR A 170 31.00 33.69 -2.79
CA THR A 170 31.93 34.43 -3.65
C THR A 170 32.52 35.60 -2.87
N THR A 171 33.81 35.54 -2.54
CA THR A 171 34.58 36.72 -2.12
C THR A 171 34.84 37.59 -3.35
N THR A 172 34.11 38.70 -3.47
CA THR A 172 34.47 39.77 -4.41
C THR A 172 35.61 40.59 -3.78
N LEU A 173 36.82 40.42 -4.31
CA LEU A 173 37.92 41.35 -4.10
C LEU A 173 37.59 42.67 -4.83
N GLN A 174 37.44 43.76 -4.08
CA GLN A 174 37.50 45.12 -4.62
C GLN A 174 38.97 45.52 -4.74
N HIS A 175 39.34 46.05 -5.91
CA HIS A 175 40.58 46.78 -6.17
C HIS A 175 40.55 48.18 -5.54
#